data_AF-A0A9E3ADR0-F1
#
_entry.id   AF-A0A9E3ADR0-F1
#
_cell.length_a   1.000
_cell.length_b   1.000
_cell.length_c   1.000
_cell.angle_alpha   90.00
_cell.angle_beta   90.00
_cell.angle_gamma   90.00
#
_symmetry.space_group_name_H-M   'P 1'
#
loop_
_entity.id
_entity.type
_entity.pdbx_description
1 polymer ?
#
loop_
_entity_poly.entity_id
_entity_poly.type
_entity_poly.pdbx_seq_one_letter_code
_entity_poly.pdbx_strand_id
1 'polypeptide(L)'
;MDPAALAGLCTLLAHGGAVSGALAAGVSCPVEAATPAHAGPLSSAPASAPIGVDVSSLEAREAIARVAYAEAGNQGDSGLAAVVYTILNRLADGRWGSSAEAVLNAPHQFEPVMRAGGSWRNLHPVTDAQQARIDTILNLALDGRLPDLTNGARYFQNPQIVAQRARAGDVSARLVNFGGAAPSAVIG
;
A
#
# COMPACT_ATOMS: atom_id res chain seq x y z
N MET A 1 29.68 -13.39 39.52
CA MET A 1 29.05 -13.13 38.22
C MET A 1 30.12 -13.33 37.17
N ASP A 2 29.86 -14.15 36.16
CA ASP A 2 30.83 -14.49 35.10
C ASP A 2 31.02 -13.26 34.19
N PRO A 3 32.25 -12.76 33.95
CA PRO A 3 32.49 -11.56 33.14
C PRO A 3 31.92 -11.66 31.72
N ALA A 4 31.81 -12.87 31.16
CA ALA A 4 31.22 -13.10 29.85
C ALA A 4 29.70 -12.83 29.83
N ALA A 5 28.99 -13.11 30.93
CA ALA A 5 27.56 -12.85 31.06
C ALA A 5 27.25 -11.35 31.18
N LEU A 6 28.16 -10.58 31.78
CA LEU A 6 28.02 -9.12 31.92
C LEU A 6 28.19 -8.39 30.58
N ALA A 7 29.15 -8.83 29.76
CA ALA A 7 29.41 -8.25 28.44
C ALA A 7 28.22 -8.44 27.48
N GLY A 8 27.61 -9.63 27.48
CA GLY A 8 26.44 -9.94 26.66
C GLY A 8 25.21 -9.08 26.98
N LEU A 9 25.02 -8.73 28.26
CA LEU A 9 23.89 -7.89 28.70
C LEU A 9 24.06 -6.43 28.26
N CYS A 10 25.26 -5.83 28.40
CA CYS A 10 25.49 -4.44 27.97
C CYS A 10 25.38 -4.31 26.43
N THR A 11 25.75 -5.34 25.64
CA THR A 11 25.55 -5.30 24.18
C THR A 11 24.07 -5.36 23.77
N LEU A 12 23.21 -6.08 24.51
CA LEU A 12 21.77 -6.15 24.20
C LEU A 12 21.06 -4.81 24.43
N LEU A 13 21.45 -4.08 25.48
CA LEU A 13 20.93 -2.74 25.80
C LEU A 13 21.39 -1.67 24.79
N ALA A 14 22.62 -1.76 24.29
CA ALA A 14 23.14 -0.81 23.30
C ALA A 14 22.44 -0.89 21.92
N HIS A 15 21.82 -2.03 21.60
CA HIS A 15 21.11 -2.25 20.33
C HIS A 15 19.58 -2.14 20.45
N GLY A 16 19.06 -1.55 21.55
CA GLY A 16 17.63 -1.28 21.72
C GLY A 16 16.77 -2.49 22.13
N GLY A 17 17.37 -3.56 22.65
CA GLY A 17 16.62 -4.68 23.21
C GLY A 17 15.97 -4.32 24.54
N ALA A 18 14.66 -4.51 24.67
CA ALA A 18 13.96 -4.35 25.94
C ALA A 18 14.25 -5.54 26.87
N VAL A 19 14.91 -5.28 28.00
CA VAL A 19 15.13 -6.29 29.06
C VAL A 19 13.99 -6.17 30.06
N SER A 20 13.08 -7.15 30.09
CA SER A 20 12.05 -7.26 31.12
C SER A 20 12.67 -7.83 32.41
N GLY A 21 13.26 -6.95 33.21
CA GLY A 21 13.79 -7.29 34.54
C GLY A 21 14.61 -6.14 35.14
N ALA A 22 14.46 -5.90 36.44
CA ALA A 22 15.27 -4.93 37.16
C ALA A 22 16.74 -5.36 37.19
N LEU A 23 17.64 -4.46 36.76
CA LEU A 23 19.08 -4.66 36.83
C LEU A 23 19.51 -4.84 38.29
N ALA A 24 20.41 -5.79 38.56
CA ALA A 24 20.96 -6.03 39.90
C ALA A 24 21.73 -4.79 40.40
N ALA A 25 21.55 -4.45 41.68
CA ALA A 25 22.22 -3.32 42.32
C ALA A 25 23.75 -3.45 42.19
N GLY A 26 24.40 -2.45 41.59
CA GLY A 26 25.85 -2.37 41.43
C GLY A 26 26.38 -2.49 40.00
N VAL A 27 25.54 -2.63 38.98
CA VAL A 27 25.96 -2.62 37.56
C VAL A 27 25.83 -1.21 36.96
N SER A 28 26.95 -0.61 36.57
CA SER A 28 26.99 0.61 35.75
C SER A 28 27.69 0.29 34.43
N CYS A 29 26.95 0.27 33.31
CA CYS A 29 27.56 0.27 31.97
C CYS A 29 27.94 1.73 31.63
N PRO A 30 29.09 1.98 30.96
CA PRO A 30 29.44 3.32 30.51
C PRO A 30 28.46 3.78 29.41
N VAL A 31 27.78 4.89 29.63
CA VAL A 31 27.04 5.58 28.57
C VAL A 31 28.04 6.38 27.77
N GLU A 32 28.30 6.00 26.53
CA GLU A 32 29.10 6.82 25.63
C GLU A 32 28.25 8.04 25.25
N ALA A 33 28.64 9.21 25.74
CA ALA A 33 27.97 10.46 25.48
C ALA A 33 28.12 10.82 24.00
N ALA A 34 27.09 10.58 23.20
CA ALA A 34 26.99 11.10 21.85
C ALA A 34 26.90 12.63 21.92
N THR A 35 27.96 13.31 21.50
CA THR A 35 28.01 14.77 21.26
C THR A 35 26.92 15.20 20.26
N PRO A 36 26.25 16.35 20.48
CA PRO A 36 25.29 16.89 19.52
C PRO A 36 26.05 17.62 18.42
N ALA A 37 26.12 17.04 17.22
CA ALA A 37 26.65 17.71 16.04
C ALA A 37 25.50 18.06 15.07
N HIS A 38 25.14 19.35 15.08
CA HIS A 38 24.57 20.13 13.98
C HIS A 38 23.39 19.53 13.22
N ALA A 39 22.19 19.88 13.70
CA ALA A 39 20.99 19.93 12.88
C ALA A 39 21.19 20.95 11.74
N GLY A 40 21.66 20.50 10.59
CA GLY A 40 21.24 21.11 9.33
C GLY A 40 19.73 20.94 9.20
N PRO A 41 19.00 21.82 8.49
CA PRO A 41 17.57 21.64 8.29
C PRO A 41 17.37 20.35 7.47
N LEU A 42 17.10 19.26 8.19
CA LEU A 42 16.47 18.08 7.61
C LEU A 42 15.14 18.59 7.09
N SER A 43 15.07 18.69 5.77
CA SER A 43 13.83 18.84 5.02
C SER A 43 12.81 17.91 5.65
N SER A 44 11.86 18.49 6.36
CA SER A 44 10.69 17.79 6.88
C SER A 44 9.91 17.29 5.67
N ALA A 45 10.22 16.06 5.24
CA ALA A 45 9.27 15.29 4.48
C ALA A 45 7.97 15.31 5.29
N PRO A 46 6.82 15.71 4.71
CA PRO A 46 5.58 15.68 5.44
C PRO A 46 5.35 14.23 5.86
N ALA A 47 5.14 14.02 7.15
CA ALA A 47 4.75 12.73 7.67
C ALA A 47 3.52 12.27 6.88
N SER A 48 3.66 11.18 6.13
CA SER A 48 2.54 10.49 5.53
C SER A 48 1.53 10.27 6.63
N ALA A 49 0.33 10.83 6.49
CA ALA A 49 -0.78 10.43 7.34
C ALA A 49 -0.83 8.90 7.34
N PRO A 50 -1.06 8.25 8.49
CA PRO A 50 -1.15 6.79 8.50
C PRO A 50 -2.25 6.42 7.52
N ILE A 51 -1.89 5.71 6.45
CA ILE A 51 -2.79 5.30 5.36
C ILE A 51 -4.09 4.71 5.93
N GLY A 52 -3.98 4.03 7.08
CA GLY A 52 -5.08 3.48 7.84
C GLY A 52 -6.19 4.47 8.23
N VAL A 53 -5.90 5.74 8.53
CA VAL A 53 -6.97 6.72 8.88
C VAL A 53 -7.77 7.10 7.63
N ASP A 54 -7.10 7.32 6.50
CA ASP A 54 -7.76 7.71 5.24
C ASP A 54 -8.67 6.60 4.68
N VAL A 55 -8.23 5.34 4.74
CA VAL A 55 -9.01 4.20 4.23
C VAL A 55 -10.00 3.61 5.25
N SER A 56 -10.00 4.09 6.50
CA SER A 56 -10.90 3.56 7.54
C SER A 56 -12.34 4.06 7.43
N SER A 57 -12.55 5.21 6.78
CA SER A 57 -13.88 5.82 6.66
C SER A 57 -14.84 4.98 5.80
N LEU A 58 -16.13 5.03 6.13
CA LEU A 58 -17.17 4.35 5.36
C LEU A 58 -17.16 4.77 3.88
N GLU A 59 -16.97 6.07 3.63
CA GLU A 59 -16.91 6.64 2.29
C GLU A 59 -15.69 6.13 1.50
N ALA A 60 -14.51 6.06 2.10
CA ALA A 60 -13.33 5.50 1.44
C ALA A 60 -13.52 4.02 1.11
N ARG A 61 -14.10 3.24 2.03
CA ARG A 61 -14.39 1.82 1.82
C ARG A 61 -15.39 1.58 0.71
N GLU A 62 -16.43 2.41 0.64
CA GLU A 62 -17.41 2.38 -0.46
C GLU A 62 -16.74 2.72 -1.80
N ALA A 63 -15.93 3.80 -1.82
CA ALA A 63 -15.24 4.24 -3.03
C ALA A 63 -14.28 3.15 -3.55
N ILE A 64 -13.48 2.56 -2.67
CA ILE A 64 -12.57 1.46 -2.99
C ILE A 64 -13.35 0.26 -3.53
N ALA A 65 -14.48 -0.09 -2.91
CA ALA A 65 -15.27 -1.24 -3.35
C ALA A 65 -15.86 -1.03 -4.74
N ARG A 66 -16.48 0.12 -5.00
CA ARG A 66 -17.05 0.46 -6.31
C ARG A 66 -16.00 0.40 -7.41
N VAL A 67 -14.81 0.99 -7.16
CA VAL A 67 -13.72 0.99 -8.15
C VAL A 67 -13.14 -0.41 -8.34
N ALA A 68 -12.88 -1.15 -7.26
CA ALA A 68 -12.32 -2.50 -7.35
C ALA A 68 -13.22 -3.46 -8.15
N TYR A 69 -14.54 -3.40 -7.94
CA TYR A 69 -15.48 -4.21 -8.73
C TYR A 69 -15.59 -3.76 -10.17
N ALA A 70 -15.55 -2.45 -10.44
CA ALA A 70 -15.58 -1.93 -11.80
C ALA A 70 -14.32 -2.34 -12.60
N GLU A 71 -13.17 -2.46 -11.94
CA GLU A 71 -11.89 -2.85 -12.56
C GLU A 71 -11.71 -4.37 -12.68
N ALA A 72 -12.08 -5.12 -11.64
CA ALA A 72 -11.67 -6.53 -11.49
C ALA A 72 -12.78 -7.45 -10.96
N GLY A 73 -14.05 -7.04 -11.01
CA GLY A 73 -15.17 -7.81 -10.44
C GLY A 73 -15.36 -9.24 -11.00
N ASN A 74 -14.78 -9.55 -12.17
CA ASN A 74 -14.81 -10.87 -12.79
C ASN A 74 -13.45 -11.62 -12.73
N GLN A 75 -12.47 -11.12 -11.96
CA GLN A 75 -11.13 -11.70 -11.85
C GLN A 75 -10.93 -12.49 -10.54
N GLY A 76 -11.99 -12.67 -9.74
CA GLY A 76 -11.92 -13.33 -8.44
C GLY A 76 -11.18 -12.50 -7.37
N ASP A 77 -10.94 -13.13 -6.21
CA ASP A 77 -10.38 -12.43 -5.03
C ASP A 77 -8.94 -11.94 -5.25
N SER A 78 -8.14 -12.65 -6.05
CA SER A 78 -6.77 -12.27 -6.39
C SER A 78 -6.74 -10.97 -7.20
N GLY A 79 -7.62 -10.83 -8.20
CA GLY A 79 -7.74 -9.61 -8.99
C GLY A 79 -8.27 -8.42 -8.18
N LEU A 80 -9.29 -8.63 -7.34
CA LEU A 80 -9.79 -7.61 -6.44
C LEU A 80 -8.70 -7.15 -5.45
N ALA A 81 -7.96 -8.09 -4.85
CA ALA A 81 -6.85 -7.78 -3.96
C ALA A 81 -5.75 -6.99 -4.68
N ALA A 82 -5.40 -7.33 -5.91
CA ALA A 82 -4.41 -6.59 -6.69
C ALA A 82 -4.81 -5.12 -6.93
N VAL A 83 -6.09 -4.86 -7.20
CA VAL A 83 -6.59 -3.47 -7.34
C VAL A 83 -6.55 -2.75 -5.99
N VAL A 84 -6.96 -3.40 -4.90
CA VAL A 84 -6.89 -2.83 -3.55
C VAL A 84 -5.44 -2.46 -3.18
N TYR A 85 -4.48 -3.37 -3.38
CA TYR A 85 -3.06 -3.05 -3.15
C TYR A 85 -2.56 -1.94 -4.05
N THR A 86 -2.97 -1.89 -5.31
CA THR A 86 -2.61 -0.76 -6.18
C THR A 86 -3.07 0.56 -5.58
N ILE A 87 -4.29 0.64 -5.04
CA ILE A 87 -4.81 1.84 -4.39
C ILE A 87 -3.97 2.18 -3.15
N LEU A 88 -3.70 1.20 -2.28
CA LEU A 88 -2.88 1.40 -1.07
C LEU A 88 -1.46 1.86 -1.41
N ASN A 89 -0.85 1.27 -2.44
CA ASN A 89 0.48 1.62 -2.94
C ASN A 89 0.51 3.04 -3.52
N ARG A 90 -0.57 3.47 -4.18
CA ARG A 90 -0.72 4.86 -4.68
C ARG A 90 -0.92 5.87 -3.54
N LEU A 91 -1.66 5.50 -2.50
CA LEU A 91 -1.81 6.33 -1.28
C LEU A 91 -0.47 6.48 -0.56
N ALA A 92 0.27 5.39 -0.40
CA ALA A 92 1.61 5.40 0.20
C ALA A 92 2.60 6.29 -0.57
N ASP A 93 2.50 6.27 -1.89
CA ASP A 93 3.35 7.01 -2.81
C ASP A 93 3.01 8.52 -2.86
N GLY A 94 1.74 8.88 -2.65
CA GLY A 94 1.29 10.27 -2.53
C GLY A 94 1.24 11.07 -3.83
N ARG A 95 1.74 10.57 -4.97
CA ARG A 95 1.73 11.30 -6.26
C ARG A 95 0.31 11.60 -6.79
N TRP A 96 -0.70 10.87 -6.32
CA TRP A 96 -2.09 11.05 -6.71
C TRP A 96 -2.94 11.74 -5.63
N GLY A 97 -2.28 12.29 -4.61
CA GLY A 97 -2.92 12.86 -3.45
C GLY A 97 -2.84 11.94 -2.23
N SER A 98 -3.24 12.48 -1.09
CA SER A 98 -3.14 11.83 0.21
C SER A 98 -4.45 11.22 0.70
N SER A 99 -5.44 11.07 -0.20
CA SER A 99 -6.73 10.47 0.14
C SER A 99 -7.23 9.48 -0.90
N ALA A 100 -8.05 8.52 -0.46
CA ALA A 100 -8.67 7.52 -1.32
C ALA A 100 -9.44 8.19 -2.44
N GLU A 101 -10.21 9.24 -2.13
CA GLU A 101 -10.92 10.01 -3.14
C GLU A 101 -9.98 10.64 -4.18
N ALA A 102 -8.87 11.24 -3.75
CA ALA A 102 -7.91 11.84 -4.68
C ALA A 102 -7.28 10.79 -5.60
N VAL A 103 -6.89 9.63 -5.06
CA VAL A 103 -6.35 8.51 -5.83
C VAL A 103 -7.37 7.96 -6.84
N LEU A 104 -8.62 7.77 -6.41
CA LEU A 104 -9.66 7.13 -7.20
C LEU A 104 -10.22 8.04 -8.31
N ASN A 105 -10.29 9.35 -8.06
CA ASN A 105 -10.75 10.33 -9.05
C ASN A 105 -9.62 10.91 -9.91
N ALA A 106 -8.37 10.50 -9.67
CA ALA A 106 -7.23 10.98 -10.44
C ALA A 106 -7.42 10.70 -11.96
N PRO A 107 -7.14 11.68 -12.84
CA PRO A 107 -7.35 11.54 -14.27
C PRO A 107 -6.63 10.32 -14.86
N HIS A 108 -7.34 9.56 -15.69
CA HIS A 108 -6.83 8.41 -16.43
C HIS A 108 -6.28 7.26 -15.57
N GLN A 109 -6.56 7.24 -14.26
CA GLN A 109 -6.07 6.20 -13.36
C GLN A 109 -6.99 4.99 -13.25
N PHE A 110 -8.30 5.22 -13.37
CA PHE A 110 -9.35 4.21 -13.35
C PHE A 110 -10.32 4.50 -14.48
N GLU A 111 -10.38 3.60 -15.44
CA GLU A 111 -11.10 3.81 -16.69
C GLU A 111 -12.63 3.91 -16.48
N PRO A 112 -13.26 3.05 -15.64
CA PRO A 112 -14.68 3.17 -15.32
C PRO A 112 -15.03 4.51 -14.67
N VAL A 113 -14.15 5.06 -13.82
CA VAL A 113 -14.36 6.35 -13.17
C VAL A 113 -14.39 7.47 -14.21
N MET A 114 -13.49 7.43 -15.20
CA MET A 114 -13.47 8.41 -16.29
C MET A 114 -14.72 8.31 -17.15
N ARG A 115 -15.16 7.09 -17.50
CA ARG A 115 -16.42 6.87 -18.23
C ARG A 115 -17.64 7.37 -17.47
N ALA A 116 -17.60 7.34 -16.15
CA ALA A 116 -18.64 7.84 -15.27
C ALA A 116 -18.52 9.35 -14.98
N GLY A 117 -17.70 10.11 -15.71
CA GLY A 117 -17.59 11.56 -15.55
C GLY A 117 -16.56 12.02 -14.50
N GLY A 118 -15.58 11.19 -14.19
CA GLY A 118 -14.42 11.56 -13.37
C GLY A 118 -14.62 11.45 -11.86
N SER A 119 -15.71 10.84 -11.41
CA SER A 119 -16.01 10.65 -9.99
C SER A 119 -16.45 9.23 -9.71
N TRP A 120 -15.82 8.58 -8.72
CA TRP A 120 -16.19 7.24 -8.27
C TRP A 120 -17.66 7.17 -7.81
N ARG A 121 -18.23 8.30 -7.36
CA ARG A 121 -19.64 8.38 -6.90
C ARG A 121 -20.63 8.08 -8.02
N ASN A 122 -20.21 8.27 -9.27
CA ASN A 122 -21.03 8.01 -10.45
C ASN A 122 -20.96 6.55 -10.91
N LEU A 123 -20.09 5.72 -10.31
CA LEU A 123 -20.09 4.27 -10.54
C LEU A 123 -21.33 3.61 -9.95
N HIS A 124 -21.74 2.47 -10.51
CA HIS A 124 -22.80 1.67 -9.93
C HIS A 124 -22.47 1.29 -8.47
N PRO A 125 -23.42 1.40 -7.53
CA PRO A 125 -23.23 0.89 -6.18
C PRO A 125 -22.94 -0.61 -6.19
N VAL A 126 -22.11 -1.07 -5.24
CA VAL A 126 -21.90 -2.50 -5.01
C VAL A 126 -22.96 -3.04 -4.06
N THR A 127 -23.21 -4.35 -4.11
CA THR A 127 -24.09 -5.02 -3.13
C THR A 127 -23.41 -5.14 -1.76
N ASP A 128 -24.18 -5.38 -0.70
CA ASP A 128 -23.64 -5.59 0.65
C ASP A 128 -22.61 -6.74 0.70
N ALA A 129 -22.87 -7.83 -0.03
CA ALA A 129 -21.94 -8.95 -0.12
C ALA A 129 -20.63 -8.57 -0.83
N GLN A 130 -20.72 -7.71 -1.85
CA GLN A 130 -19.56 -7.18 -2.55
C GLN A 130 -18.76 -6.22 -1.66
N GLN A 131 -19.45 -5.34 -0.94
CA GLN A 131 -18.85 -4.44 0.04
C GLN A 131 -18.09 -5.21 1.12
N ALA A 132 -18.75 -6.19 1.77
CA ALA A 132 -18.14 -7.02 2.82
C ALA A 132 -16.90 -7.78 2.32
N ARG A 133 -16.90 -8.23 1.05
CA ARG A 133 -15.74 -8.87 0.44
C ARG A 133 -14.55 -7.90 0.38
N ILE A 134 -14.76 -6.67 -0.07
CA ILE A 134 -13.69 -5.67 -0.16
C ILE A 134 -13.22 -5.24 1.23
N ASP A 135 -14.13 -5.07 2.18
CA ASP A 135 -13.77 -4.75 3.56
C ASP A 135 -12.91 -5.86 4.18
N THR A 136 -13.20 -7.12 3.87
CA THR A 136 -12.38 -8.26 4.31
C THR A 136 -10.96 -8.19 3.71
N ILE A 137 -10.86 -7.99 2.39
CA ILE A 137 -9.55 -7.86 1.71
C ILE A 137 -8.75 -6.69 2.30
N LEU A 138 -9.39 -5.53 2.46
CA LEU A 138 -8.76 -4.31 2.97
C LEU A 138 -8.30 -4.50 4.41
N ASN A 139 -9.12 -5.07 5.28
CA ASN A 139 -8.75 -5.30 6.68
C ASN A 139 -7.59 -6.31 6.78
N LEU A 140 -7.64 -7.41 6.02
CA LEU A 140 -6.53 -8.38 6.00
C LEU A 140 -5.24 -7.75 5.46
N ALA A 141 -5.32 -6.87 4.47
CA ALA A 141 -4.16 -6.14 3.95
C ALA A 141 -3.56 -5.18 4.98
N LEU A 142 -4.41 -4.39 5.65
CA LEU A 142 -3.99 -3.44 6.69
C LEU A 142 -3.41 -4.15 7.92
N ASP A 143 -3.94 -5.32 8.28
CA ASP A 143 -3.43 -6.16 9.37
C ASP A 143 -2.16 -6.95 8.99
N GLY A 144 -1.70 -6.87 7.73
CA GLY A 144 -0.56 -7.64 7.22
C GLY A 144 -0.81 -9.15 7.10
N ARG A 145 -2.08 -9.57 7.09
CA ARG A 145 -2.52 -10.98 7.00
C ARG A 145 -2.81 -11.43 5.56
N LEU A 146 -3.07 -10.49 4.67
CA LEU A 146 -2.99 -10.68 3.23
C LEU A 146 -1.65 -10.07 2.77
N PRO A 147 -0.81 -10.80 2.02
CA PRO A 147 0.41 -10.23 1.44
C PRO A 147 0.12 -9.48 0.12
N ASP A 148 0.87 -8.41 -0.15
CA ASP A 148 0.85 -7.72 -1.45
C ASP A 148 1.55 -8.57 -2.53
N LEU A 149 0.78 -9.35 -3.29
CA LEU A 149 1.29 -10.16 -4.40
C LEU A 149 1.72 -9.33 -5.62
N THR A 150 1.43 -8.03 -5.64
CA THR A 150 1.78 -7.14 -6.75
C THR A 150 3.22 -6.60 -6.68
N ASN A 151 3.90 -6.81 -5.53
CA ASN A 151 5.22 -6.29 -5.22
C ASN A 151 5.28 -4.75 -5.28
N GLY A 152 4.32 -4.06 -4.66
CA GLY A 152 4.29 -2.59 -4.63
C GLY A 152 3.82 -1.96 -5.95
N ALA A 153 3.07 -2.70 -6.78
CA ALA A 153 2.63 -2.18 -8.07
C ALA A 153 1.73 -0.96 -7.88
N ARG A 154 1.95 0.06 -8.72
CA ARG A 154 1.12 1.27 -8.81
C ARG A 154 0.36 1.38 -10.13
N TYR A 155 0.55 0.39 -11.02
CA TYR A 155 -0.08 0.29 -12.33
C TYR A 155 -0.40 -1.18 -12.57
N PHE A 156 -1.53 -1.43 -13.23
CA PHE A 156 -1.93 -2.76 -13.67
C PHE A 156 -2.47 -2.67 -15.09
N GLN A 157 -2.51 -3.81 -15.75
CA GLN A 157 -3.04 -3.94 -17.10
C GLN A 157 -3.65 -5.34 -17.22
N ASN A 158 -4.78 -5.46 -17.90
CA ASN A 158 -5.19 -6.75 -18.45
C ASN A 158 -4.52 -6.93 -19.83
N PRO A 159 -3.43 -7.72 -19.94
CA PRO A 159 -2.66 -7.81 -21.16
C PRO A 159 -3.44 -8.43 -22.32
N GLN A 160 -4.41 -9.32 -22.03
CA GLN A 160 -5.26 -9.92 -23.06
C GLN A 160 -6.19 -8.88 -23.69
N ILE A 161 -6.87 -8.09 -22.84
CA ILE A 161 -7.76 -7.02 -23.31
C ILE A 161 -6.97 -5.95 -24.07
N VAL A 162 -5.79 -5.55 -23.59
CA VAL A 162 -4.97 -4.54 -24.29
C VAL A 162 -4.42 -5.09 -25.60
N ALA A 163 -3.99 -6.36 -25.64
CA ALA A 163 -3.58 -7.01 -26.89
C ALA A 163 -4.74 -7.12 -27.90
N GLN A 164 -5.95 -7.42 -27.44
CA GLN A 164 -7.15 -7.44 -28.30
C GLN A 164 -7.43 -6.05 -28.88
N ARG A 165 -7.46 -5.00 -28.05
CA ARG A 165 -7.64 -3.62 -28.51
C ARG A 165 -6.53 -3.17 -29.46
N ALA A 166 -5.29 -3.61 -29.22
CA ALA A 166 -4.17 -3.29 -30.11
C ALA A 166 -4.33 -3.94 -31.49
N ARG A 167 -4.83 -5.18 -31.54
CA ARG A 167 -5.18 -5.85 -32.81
C ARG A 167 -6.35 -5.19 -33.52
N ALA A 168 -7.29 -4.59 -32.78
CA ALA A 168 -8.41 -3.83 -33.32
C ALA A 168 -8.04 -2.40 -33.79
N GLY A 169 -6.86 -1.90 -33.41
CA GLY A 169 -6.40 -0.54 -33.74
C GLY A 169 -6.84 0.55 -32.75
N ASP A 170 -7.54 0.19 -31.67
CA ASP A 170 -8.04 1.13 -30.66
C ASP A 170 -6.94 1.69 -29.75
N VAL A 171 -5.85 0.94 -29.59
CA VAL A 171 -4.68 1.33 -28.79
C VAL A 171 -3.39 0.95 -29.53
N SER A 172 -2.31 1.68 -29.28
CA SER A 172 -1.02 1.35 -29.89
C SER A 172 -0.52 -0.02 -29.40
N ALA A 173 0.03 -0.83 -30.31
CA ALA A 173 0.70 -2.09 -29.97
C ALA A 173 1.84 -1.89 -28.95
N ARG A 174 2.42 -0.68 -28.88
CA ARG A 174 3.42 -0.30 -27.89
C ARG A 174 2.88 -0.14 -26.46
N LEU A 175 1.58 -0.30 -26.25
CA LEU A 175 0.99 -0.26 -24.90
C LEU A 175 0.77 -1.65 -24.32
N VAL A 176 0.90 -2.71 -25.13
CA VAL A 176 0.82 -4.09 -24.66
C VAL A 176 2.00 -4.36 -23.71
N ASN A 177 1.71 -4.93 -22.55
CA ASN A 177 2.68 -5.18 -21.48
C ASN A 177 3.49 -3.94 -21.10
N PHE A 178 2.82 -2.79 -20.98
CA PHE A 178 3.48 -1.50 -20.69
C PHE A 178 4.64 -1.17 -21.65
N GLY A 179 4.50 -1.53 -22.93
CA GLY A 179 5.56 -1.35 -23.92
C GLY A 179 6.61 -2.46 -23.93
N GLY A 180 6.19 -3.68 -23.61
CA GLY A 180 7.07 -4.85 -23.55
C GLY A 180 7.90 -4.94 -22.27
N ALA A 181 7.58 -4.14 -21.25
CA ALA A 181 8.19 -4.27 -19.93
C ALA A 181 7.78 -5.59 -19.27
N ALA A 182 8.70 -6.18 -18.51
CA ALA A 182 8.38 -7.33 -17.68
C ALA A 182 7.46 -6.88 -16.53
N PRO A 183 6.31 -7.53 -16.31
CA PRO A 183 5.44 -7.20 -15.19
C PRO A 183 6.11 -7.58 -13.86
N SER A 184 5.90 -6.78 -12.81
CA SER A 184 6.37 -7.11 -11.45
C SER A 184 5.63 -8.31 -10.84
N ALA A 185 4.43 -8.59 -11.33
CA ALA A 185 3.61 -9.74 -10.97
C ALA A 185 2.56 -10.01 -12.07
N VAL A 186 2.14 -11.26 -12.21
CA VAL A 186 0.99 -11.66 -13.03
C VAL A 186 -0.01 -12.32 -12.10
N ILE A 187 -1.22 -11.76 -12.04
CA ILE A 187 -2.31 -12.21 -11.17
C ILE A 187 -3.42 -12.75 -12.07
N GLY A 188 -3.91 -13.95 -11.75
CA GLY A 188 -4.96 -14.67 -12.50
C GLY A 188 -5.60 -15.75 -11.66
#